data_AF-A0A7M1AT50-F1
#
_entry.id   AF-A0A7M1AT50-F1
#
_cell.length_a   1.000
_cell.length_b   1.000
_cell.length_c   1.000
_cell.angle_alpha   90.00
_cell.angle_beta   90.00
_cell.angle_gamma   90.00
#
_symmetry.space_group_name_H-M   'P 1'
#
loop_
_entity.id
_entity.type
_entity.pdbx_description
1 polymer ?
#
loop_
_entity_poly.entity_id
_entity_poly.type
_entity_poly.pdbx_seq_one_letter_code
_entity_poly.pdbx_strand_id
1 'polypeptide(L)'
;MVMKGKKGLIVGLANNKSIAYGIAKACKEQGAELAFTYLNDALKKRVEPIATEFGSGDYVYELDVSNEEHMAGIAAKIEKDFGKIDFLVHSVAFAPKEALSEPFMKTSKEAFRIAMDISVYSLIDLTNRLESVLADDASILTLSYLGGPKYVANYNVMGVAKAALESTVRYMAVDLGKKGQRVNAISAGPIKTLAAAGIGDFSQILKWNETNSPLKRNVTIDQVGNSAMYLLSDLASGVTGEVHYVDSGYNVMGMAAVESNDEGKTVLSWDVK
;
A
#
# COMPACT_ATOMS: atom_id res chain seq x y z
N MET A 1 10.95 18.10 -12.21
CA MET A 1 10.09 16.90 -12.20
C MET A 1 10.98 15.72 -11.86
N VAL A 2 10.88 15.21 -10.63
CA VAL A 2 11.82 14.21 -10.09
C VAL A 2 11.58 12.78 -10.58
N MET A 3 10.44 12.53 -11.24
CA MET A 3 10.10 11.25 -11.85
C MET A 3 10.13 11.31 -13.39
N LYS A 4 10.68 12.39 -13.97
CA LYS A 4 10.70 12.57 -15.43
C LYS A 4 11.48 11.43 -16.08
N GLY A 5 10.82 10.71 -16.99
CA GLY A 5 11.41 9.59 -17.72
C GLY A 5 11.40 8.27 -16.94
N LYS A 6 10.92 8.26 -15.68
CA LYS A 6 10.71 7.02 -14.93
C LYS A 6 9.36 6.41 -15.28
N LYS A 7 9.36 5.11 -15.54
CA LYS A 7 8.22 4.27 -15.90
C LYS A 7 7.85 3.38 -14.73
N GLY A 8 6.56 3.22 -14.43
CA GLY A 8 6.18 2.33 -13.33
C GLY A 8 4.85 1.66 -13.46
N LEU A 9 4.77 0.48 -12.84
CA LEU A 9 3.57 -0.36 -12.78
C LEU A 9 2.84 -0.13 -11.46
N ILE A 10 1.57 0.29 -11.54
CA ILE A 10 0.69 0.50 -10.40
C ILE A 10 -0.28 -0.68 -10.28
N VAL A 11 -0.13 -1.48 -9.23
CA VAL A 11 -0.98 -2.63 -8.93
C VAL A 11 -1.87 -2.33 -7.72
N GLY A 12 -3.17 -2.61 -7.83
CA GLY A 12 -4.14 -2.41 -6.74
C GLY A 12 -4.96 -1.11 -6.82
N LEU A 13 -5.10 -0.54 -8.01
CA LEU A 13 -6.02 0.57 -8.25
C LEU A 13 -7.46 0.05 -8.40
N ALA A 14 -8.39 0.56 -7.58
CA ALA A 14 -9.81 0.20 -7.68
C ALA A 14 -10.73 1.38 -8.05
N ASN A 15 -10.36 2.59 -7.64
CA ASN A 15 -11.02 3.87 -7.93
C ASN A 15 -10.15 5.05 -7.47
N ASN A 16 -10.63 6.28 -7.67
CA ASN A 16 -9.96 7.53 -7.29
C ASN A 16 -9.80 7.79 -5.77
N LYS A 17 -10.29 6.90 -4.91
CA LYS A 17 -10.08 6.93 -3.45
C LYS A 17 -9.04 5.90 -2.99
N SER A 18 -8.47 5.12 -3.90
CA SER A 18 -7.44 4.13 -3.58
C SER A 18 -6.15 4.82 -3.17
N ILE A 19 -5.37 4.22 -2.28
CA ILE A 19 -4.01 4.72 -2.00
C ILE A 19 -3.16 4.70 -3.27
N ALA A 20 -3.27 3.62 -4.07
CA ALA A 20 -2.65 3.52 -5.39
C ALA A 20 -2.94 4.71 -6.33
N TYR A 21 -4.15 5.31 -6.24
CA TYR A 21 -4.48 6.51 -7.02
C TYR A 21 -3.66 7.73 -6.57
N GLY A 22 -3.55 7.94 -5.26
CA GLY A 22 -2.73 9.02 -4.70
C GLY A 22 -1.26 8.88 -5.08
N ILE A 23 -0.74 7.64 -5.06
CA ILE A 23 0.64 7.33 -5.49
C ILE A 23 0.81 7.63 -6.99
N ALA A 24 -0.09 7.12 -7.84
CA ALA A 24 -0.08 7.37 -9.28
C ALA A 24 -0.11 8.87 -9.59
N LYS A 25 -1.01 9.62 -8.92
CA LYS A 25 -1.13 11.07 -9.07
C LYS A 25 0.18 11.79 -8.73
N ALA A 26 0.76 11.53 -7.56
CA ALA A 26 2.01 12.17 -7.15
C ALA A 26 3.18 11.84 -8.10
N CYS A 27 3.27 10.60 -8.58
CA CYS A 27 4.30 10.20 -9.55
C CYS A 27 4.08 10.88 -10.91
N LYS A 28 2.83 10.93 -11.41
CA LYS A 28 2.48 11.56 -12.68
C LYS A 28 2.75 13.06 -12.66
N GLU A 29 2.39 13.75 -11.59
CA GLU A 29 2.67 15.19 -11.38
C GLU A 29 4.18 15.48 -11.40
N GLN A 30 5.02 14.48 -11.08
CA GLN A 30 6.47 14.56 -11.16
C GLN A 30 7.05 14.00 -12.46
N GLY A 31 6.23 13.69 -13.46
CA GLY A 31 6.65 13.34 -14.82
C GLY A 31 6.81 11.85 -15.11
N ALA A 32 6.29 10.97 -14.25
CA ALA A 32 6.33 9.53 -14.49
C ALA A 32 5.43 9.10 -15.65
N GLU A 33 5.83 8.04 -16.34
CA GLU A 33 4.98 7.24 -17.22
C GLU A 33 4.42 6.05 -16.43
N LEU A 34 3.13 5.78 -16.57
CA LEU A 34 2.43 4.81 -15.71
C LEU A 34 1.79 3.70 -16.54
N ALA A 35 1.82 2.50 -15.98
CA ALA A 35 0.98 1.39 -16.35
C ALA A 35 0.09 1.02 -15.15
N PHE A 36 -1.11 0.54 -15.42
CA PHE A 36 -2.07 0.15 -14.40
C PHE A 36 -2.50 -1.29 -14.56
N THR A 37 -2.91 -1.91 -13.46
CA THR A 37 -3.60 -3.19 -13.50
C THR A 37 -5.01 -3.13 -12.92
N TYR A 38 -5.86 -4.07 -13.34
CA TYR A 38 -7.18 -4.30 -12.77
C TYR A 38 -7.40 -5.78 -12.47
N LEU A 39 -8.18 -6.07 -11.44
CA LEU A 39 -8.44 -7.44 -10.99
C LEU A 39 -9.37 -8.21 -11.92
N ASN A 40 -10.44 -7.57 -12.38
CA ASN A 40 -11.51 -8.17 -13.18
C ASN A 40 -12.29 -7.09 -13.95
N ASP A 41 -13.21 -7.50 -14.83
CA ASP A 41 -14.03 -6.61 -15.66
C ASP A 41 -14.83 -5.55 -14.87
N ALA A 42 -15.20 -5.83 -13.63
CA ALA A 42 -15.90 -4.86 -12.79
C ALA A 42 -14.99 -3.70 -12.38
N LEU A 43 -13.72 -3.97 -12.06
CA LEU A 43 -12.72 -2.93 -11.80
C LEU A 43 -12.18 -2.31 -13.09
N LYS A 44 -12.12 -3.05 -14.20
CA LYS A 44 -11.69 -2.53 -15.51
C LYS A 44 -12.41 -1.22 -15.88
N LYS A 45 -13.74 -1.21 -15.78
CA LYS A 45 -14.60 -0.03 -16.05
C LYS A 45 -14.29 1.19 -15.18
N ARG A 46 -13.61 1.01 -14.05
CA ARG A 46 -13.17 2.09 -13.14
C ARG A 46 -11.72 2.49 -13.40
N VAL A 47 -10.87 1.53 -13.74
CA VAL A 47 -9.43 1.73 -13.94
C VAL A 47 -9.14 2.38 -15.29
N GLU A 48 -9.81 1.98 -16.38
CA GLU A 48 -9.55 2.54 -17.72
C GLU A 48 -9.76 4.07 -17.82
N PRO A 49 -10.85 4.66 -17.28
CA PRO A 49 -10.99 6.12 -17.28
C PRO A 49 -9.88 6.81 -16.47
N ILE A 50 -9.52 6.25 -15.31
CA ILE A 50 -8.45 6.78 -14.46
C ILE A 50 -7.09 6.70 -15.18
N ALA A 51 -6.79 5.59 -15.84
CA ALA A 51 -5.57 5.43 -16.61
C ALA A 51 -5.52 6.44 -17.76
N THR A 52 -6.66 6.70 -18.41
CA THR A 52 -6.78 7.74 -19.45
C THR A 52 -6.51 9.14 -18.89
N GLU A 53 -7.02 9.48 -17.69
CA GLU A 53 -6.71 10.74 -17.00
C GLU A 53 -5.20 10.90 -16.76
N PHE A 54 -4.48 9.80 -16.51
CA PHE A 54 -3.03 9.79 -16.36
C PHE A 54 -2.25 9.66 -17.69
N GLY A 55 -2.93 9.67 -18.84
CA GLY A 55 -2.30 9.53 -20.16
C GLY A 55 -1.76 8.13 -20.44
N SER A 56 -2.37 7.11 -19.84
CA SER A 56 -1.95 5.70 -19.86
C SER A 56 -3.09 4.76 -20.23
N GLY A 57 -4.08 5.24 -21.01
CA GLY A 57 -5.25 4.46 -21.40
C GLY A 57 -4.92 3.17 -22.17
N ASP A 58 -3.80 3.16 -22.90
CA ASP A 58 -3.31 1.99 -23.64
C ASP A 58 -2.53 0.99 -22.77
N TYR A 59 -2.20 1.36 -21.52
CA TYR A 59 -1.30 0.60 -20.63
C TYR A 59 -2.05 0.09 -19.40
N VAL A 60 -3.11 -0.67 -19.67
CA VAL A 60 -4.01 -1.21 -18.64
C VAL A 60 -4.11 -2.73 -18.82
N TYR A 61 -3.67 -3.49 -17.80
CA TYR A 61 -3.56 -4.95 -17.89
C TYR A 61 -4.42 -5.65 -16.84
N GLU A 62 -5.06 -6.75 -17.22
CA GLU A 62 -5.66 -7.64 -16.25
C GLU A 62 -4.57 -8.35 -15.42
N LEU A 63 -4.70 -8.26 -14.09
CA LEU A 63 -3.82 -8.91 -13.14
C LEU A 63 -4.59 -9.29 -11.87
N ASP A 64 -4.86 -10.58 -11.73
CA ASP A 64 -5.27 -11.19 -10.46
C ASP A 64 -4.04 -11.90 -9.91
N VAL A 65 -3.57 -11.47 -8.74
CA VAL A 65 -2.34 -12.01 -8.12
C VAL A 65 -2.50 -13.46 -7.65
N SER A 66 -3.73 -13.98 -7.61
CA SER A 66 -4.03 -15.40 -7.35
C SER A 66 -4.13 -16.23 -8.62
N ASN A 67 -4.08 -15.60 -9.80
CA ASN A 67 -4.18 -16.26 -11.10
C ASN A 67 -2.79 -16.42 -11.74
N GLU A 68 -2.37 -17.68 -11.89
CA GLU A 68 -1.07 -18.05 -12.46
C GLU A 68 -0.86 -17.53 -13.89
N GLU A 69 -1.88 -17.59 -14.75
CA GLU A 69 -1.76 -17.15 -16.14
C GLU A 69 -1.57 -15.63 -16.22
N HIS A 70 -2.30 -14.88 -15.40
CA HIS A 70 -2.16 -13.42 -15.31
C HIS A 70 -0.75 -13.04 -14.85
N MET A 71 -0.28 -13.71 -13.80
CA MET A 71 1.06 -13.51 -13.23
C MET A 71 2.15 -13.88 -14.24
N ALA A 72 2.05 -15.02 -14.93
CA ALA A 72 3.02 -15.45 -15.95
C ALA A 72 3.08 -14.51 -17.17
N GLY A 73 1.95 -13.92 -17.56
CA GLY A 73 1.86 -13.08 -18.75
C GLY A 73 2.24 -11.61 -18.56
N ILE A 74 2.34 -11.11 -17.32
CA ILE A 74 2.48 -9.67 -17.06
C ILE A 74 3.81 -9.11 -17.59
N ALA A 75 4.92 -9.83 -17.42
CA ALA A 75 6.25 -9.35 -17.81
C ALA A 75 6.35 -9.09 -19.32
N ALA A 76 5.82 -10.00 -20.15
CA ALA A 76 5.82 -9.85 -21.60
C ALA A 76 4.99 -8.63 -22.08
N LYS A 77 3.89 -8.32 -21.39
CA LYS A 77 3.07 -7.12 -21.69
C LYS A 77 3.86 -5.85 -21.36
N ILE A 78 4.51 -5.81 -20.19
CA ILE A 78 5.33 -4.67 -19.76
C ILE A 78 6.55 -4.49 -20.67
N GLU A 79 7.25 -5.58 -21.03
CA GLU A 79 8.41 -5.53 -21.92
C GLU A 79 8.03 -4.94 -23.29
N LYS A 80 6.89 -5.37 -23.85
CA LYS A 80 6.41 -4.87 -25.14
C LYS A 80 6.16 -3.36 -25.12
N ASP A 81 5.52 -2.85 -24.07
CA ASP A 81 5.01 -1.48 -24.05
C ASP A 81 6.01 -0.49 -23.43
N PHE A 82 6.83 -0.94 -22.47
CA PHE A 82 7.77 -0.09 -21.71
C PHE A 82 9.24 -0.51 -21.84
N GLY A 83 9.51 -1.76 -22.25
CA GLY A 83 10.84 -2.40 -22.19
C GLY A 83 11.21 -2.74 -20.76
N LYS A 84 11.57 -1.70 -19.98
CA LYS A 84 11.82 -1.80 -18.54
C LYS A 84 10.97 -0.80 -17.77
N ILE A 85 10.71 -1.10 -16.50
CA ILE A 85 10.09 -0.21 -15.52
C ILE A 85 11.08 0.12 -14.41
N ASP A 86 11.07 1.38 -13.99
CA ASP A 86 11.90 1.94 -12.94
C ASP A 86 11.26 1.77 -11.56
N PHE A 87 9.96 1.49 -11.49
CA PHE A 87 9.32 1.22 -10.21
C PHE A 87 8.07 0.35 -10.28
N LEU A 88 7.81 -0.34 -9.17
CA LEU A 88 6.63 -1.17 -8.94
C LEU A 88 5.92 -0.70 -7.67
N VAL A 89 4.61 -0.46 -7.77
CA VAL A 89 3.75 -0.21 -6.61
C VAL A 89 2.81 -1.39 -6.41
N HIS A 90 3.00 -2.08 -5.30
CA HIS A 90 2.15 -3.17 -4.84
C HIS A 90 1.17 -2.67 -3.75
N SER A 91 -0.03 -2.26 -4.17
CA SER A 91 -1.10 -1.79 -3.28
C SER A 91 -2.26 -2.80 -3.19
N VAL A 92 -1.93 -4.08 -2.98
CA VAL A 92 -2.89 -5.19 -2.89
C VAL A 92 -2.87 -5.82 -1.50
N ALA A 93 -4.06 -6.16 -1.01
CA ALA A 93 -4.27 -6.99 0.17
C ALA A 93 -5.71 -7.52 0.17
N PHE A 94 -5.90 -8.73 0.67
CA PHE A 94 -7.22 -9.33 0.82
C PHE A 94 -7.23 -10.32 1.99
N ALA A 95 -8.38 -10.42 2.65
CA ALA A 95 -8.71 -11.52 3.54
C ALA A 95 -10.22 -11.76 3.45
N PRO A 96 -10.70 -13.01 3.61
CA PRO A 96 -12.12 -13.27 3.77
C PRO A 96 -12.71 -12.46 4.92
N LYS A 97 -13.96 -11.99 4.76
CA LYS A 97 -14.59 -11.05 5.71
C LYS A 97 -14.64 -11.60 7.13
N GLU A 98 -14.95 -12.89 7.26
CA GLU A 98 -15.01 -13.61 8.53
C GLU A 98 -13.67 -13.57 9.30
N ALA A 99 -12.54 -13.50 8.60
CA ALA A 99 -11.23 -13.41 9.22
C ALA A 99 -10.92 -12.03 9.80
N LEU A 100 -11.75 -11.01 9.50
CA LEU A 100 -11.65 -9.65 10.02
C LEU A 100 -12.71 -9.36 11.09
N SER A 101 -13.84 -10.07 11.09
CA SER A 101 -14.97 -9.82 12.00
C SER A 101 -15.07 -10.79 13.18
N GLU A 102 -14.64 -12.04 13.03
CA GLU A 102 -14.65 -13.00 14.15
C GLU A 102 -13.41 -12.82 15.06
N PRO A 103 -13.44 -13.34 16.30
CA PRO A 103 -12.24 -13.37 17.14
C PRO A 103 -11.06 -14.04 16.41
N PHE A 104 -9.86 -13.47 16.53
CA PHE A 104 -8.65 -13.95 15.86
C PHE A 104 -8.45 -15.47 15.95
N MET A 105 -8.71 -16.07 17.11
CA MET A 105 -8.56 -17.52 17.35
C MET A 105 -9.48 -18.40 16.50
N LYS A 106 -10.53 -17.85 15.88
CA LYS A 106 -11.42 -18.56 14.96
C LYS A 106 -10.99 -18.46 13.49
N THR A 107 -9.88 -17.78 13.18
CA THR A 107 -9.37 -17.70 11.80
C THR A 107 -9.13 -19.11 11.27
N SER A 108 -9.84 -19.48 10.20
CA SER A 108 -9.67 -20.79 9.58
C SER A 108 -8.31 -20.89 8.89
N LYS A 109 -7.79 -22.12 8.75
CA LYS A 109 -6.55 -22.38 7.99
C LYS A 109 -6.64 -21.84 6.56
N GLU A 110 -7.81 -21.94 5.94
CA GLU A 110 -8.03 -21.48 4.58
C GLU A 110 -8.02 -19.94 4.48
N ALA A 111 -8.71 -19.26 5.38
CA ALA A 111 -8.70 -17.80 5.40
C ALA A 111 -7.30 -17.25 5.70
N PHE A 112 -6.52 -17.93 6.55
CA PHE A 112 -5.12 -17.61 6.78
C PHE A 112 -4.28 -17.75 5.51
N ARG A 113 -4.43 -18.85 4.75
CA ARG A 113 -3.73 -19.06 3.48
C ARG A 113 -4.05 -17.98 2.47
N ILE A 114 -5.32 -17.69 2.24
CA ILE A 114 -5.77 -16.64 1.32
C ILE A 114 -5.17 -15.28 1.73
N ALA A 115 -5.20 -14.94 3.02
CA ALA A 115 -4.67 -13.67 3.50
C ALA A 115 -3.16 -13.54 3.26
N MET A 116 -2.40 -14.59 3.55
CA MET A 116 -0.94 -14.63 3.35
C MET A 116 -0.57 -14.65 1.86
N ASP A 117 -1.29 -15.41 1.05
CA ASP A 117 -1.03 -15.53 -0.39
C ASP A 117 -1.21 -14.18 -1.10
N ILE A 118 -2.39 -13.57 -0.96
CA ILE A 118 -2.72 -12.33 -1.66
C ILE A 118 -2.03 -11.11 -1.06
N SER A 119 -1.78 -11.08 0.25
CA SER A 119 -1.27 -9.87 0.93
C SER A 119 0.24 -9.89 1.19
N VAL A 120 0.91 -11.03 1.00
CA VAL A 120 2.35 -11.20 1.25
C VAL A 120 3.06 -11.87 0.09
N TYR A 121 2.64 -13.08 -0.29
CA TYR A 121 3.34 -13.87 -1.30
C TYR A 121 3.25 -13.25 -2.70
N SER A 122 2.11 -12.63 -3.01
CA SER A 122 1.90 -11.86 -4.25
C SER A 122 2.99 -10.82 -4.54
N LEU A 123 3.55 -10.16 -3.51
CA LEU A 123 4.67 -9.22 -3.70
C LEU A 123 5.94 -9.95 -4.18
N ILE A 124 6.24 -11.10 -3.57
CA ILE A 124 7.40 -11.93 -3.92
C ILE A 124 7.25 -12.43 -5.35
N ASP A 125 6.12 -13.07 -5.65
CA ASP A 125 5.87 -13.67 -6.95
C ASP A 125 5.82 -12.62 -8.06
N LEU A 126 5.10 -11.52 -7.86
CA LEU A 126 5.02 -10.45 -8.87
C LEU A 126 6.40 -9.84 -9.15
N THR A 127 7.19 -9.58 -8.11
CA THR A 127 8.53 -9.00 -8.29
C THR A 127 9.47 -9.98 -8.98
N ASN A 128 9.39 -11.27 -8.66
CA ASN A 128 10.16 -12.32 -9.33
C ASN A 128 9.82 -12.39 -10.83
N ARG A 129 8.54 -12.37 -11.18
CA ARG A 129 8.10 -12.44 -12.58
C ARG A 129 8.46 -11.21 -13.39
N LEU A 130 8.56 -10.05 -12.73
CA LEU A 130 8.98 -8.80 -13.37
C LEU A 130 10.50 -8.63 -13.42
N GLU A 131 11.31 -9.58 -12.91
CA GLU A 131 12.76 -9.44 -12.80
C GLU A 131 13.44 -9.02 -14.11
N SER A 132 13.04 -9.59 -15.25
CA SER A 132 13.61 -9.26 -16.56
C SER A 132 13.29 -7.84 -17.05
N VAL A 133 12.21 -7.25 -16.55
CA VAL A 133 11.73 -5.92 -16.95
C VAL A 133 11.94 -4.86 -15.86
N LEU A 134 12.54 -5.20 -14.73
CA LEU A 134 12.96 -4.20 -13.75
C LEU A 134 14.26 -3.52 -14.19
N ALA A 135 14.32 -2.19 -14.09
CA ALA A 135 15.55 -1.43 -14.22
C ALA A 135 16.57 -1.78 -13.12
N ASP A 136 17.84 -1.48 -13.35
CA ASP A 136 18.93 -1.85 -12.43
C ASP A 136 18.81 -1.09 -11.09
N ASP A 137 18.32 0.15 -11.12
CA ASP A 137 18.05 1.01 -9.95
C ASP A 137 16.56 1.04 -9.54
N ALA A 138 15.78 0.04 -9.96
CA ALA A 138 14.34 0.04 -9.77
C ALA A 138 13.92 0.08 -8.29
N SER A 139 12.78 0.73 -8.03
CA SER A 139 12.20 0.83 -6.69
C SER A 139 10.88 0.06 -6.58
N ILE A 140 10.83 -0.87 -5.64
CA ILE A 140 9.62 -1.63 -5.29
C ILE A 140 9.04 -1.05 -4.01
N LEU A 141 7.74 -0.76 -4.02
CA LEU A 141 7.02 -0.22 -2.87
C LEU A 141 5.77 -1.04 -2.59
N THR A 142 5.56 -1.41 -1.34
CA THR A 142 4.32 -2.03 -0.86
C THR A 142 3.64 -1.18 0.22
N LEU A 143 2.41 -1.54 0.58
CA LEU A 143 1.65 -0.87 1.65
C LEU A 143 1.44 -1.80 2.85
N SER A 144 1.83 -1.30 4.02
CA SER A 144 1.58 -1.90 5.32
C SER A 144 0.65 -1.02 6.18
N TYR A 145 0.44 -1.44 7.43
CA TYR A 145 -0.35 -0.76 8.43
C TYR A 145 0.16 -1.08 9.82
N LEU A 146 -0.08 -0.20 10.79
CA LEU A 146 0.33 -0.35 12.19
C LEU A 146 -0.15 -1.66 12.85
N GLY A 147 -1.20 -2.28 12.32
CA GLY A 147 -1.67 -3.60 12.73
C GLY A 147 -0.66 -4.74 12.56
N GLY A 148 0.44 -4.53 11.83
CA GLY A 148 1.58 -5.44 11.76
C GLY A 148 2.32 -5.55 13.11
N PRO A 149 2.97 -4.47 13.56
CA PRO A 149 3.73 -4.47 14.82
C PRO A 149 2.88 -4.27 16.09
N LYS A 150 1.60 -3.89 15.98
CA LYS A 150 0.72 -3.60 17.12
C LYS A 150 -0.66 -4.23 16.94
N TYR A 151 -1.35 -4.47 18.05
CA TYR A 151 -2.77 -4.77 18.01
C TYR A 151 -3.58 -3.57 17.49
N VAL A 152 -4.46 -3.82 16.53
CA VAL A 152 -5.51 -2.90 16.10
C VAL A 152 -6.82 -3.67 16.00
N ALA A 153 -7.90 -3.07 16.51
CA ALA A 153 -9.23 -3.67 16.48
C ALA A 153 -9.67 -4.02 15.05
N ASN A 154 -10.38 -5.14 14.89
CA ASN A 154 -10.93 -5.62 13.62
C ASN A 154 -9.90 -5.79 12.48
N TYR A 155 -8.61 -6.01 12.83
CA TYR A 155 -7.53 -6.22 11.86
C TYR A 155 -7.05 -7.69 11.80
N ASN A 156 -7.12 -8.43 12.92
CA ASN A 156 -6.96 -9.89 13.01
C ASN A 156 -5.81 -10.47 12.14
N VAL A 157 -6.13 -11.38 11.22
CA VAL A 157 -5.16 -12.08 10.36
C VAL A 157 -4.40 -11.12 9.45
N MET A 158 -5.00 -9.98 9.10
CA MET A 158 -4.33 -8.96 8.30
C MET A 158 -3.16 -8.35 9.08
N GLY A 159 -3.23 -8.29 10.42
CA GLY A 159 -2.08 -7.90 11.24
C GLY A 159 -0.91 -8.86 11.07
N VAL A 160 -1.17 -10.17 11.11
CA VAL A 160 -0.14 -11.19 10.86
C VAL A 160 0.42 -11.08 9.44
N ALA A 161 -0.46 -10.88 8.44
CA ALA A 161 -0.04 -10.70 7.06
C ALA A 161 0.83 -9.44 6.88
N LYS A 162 0.49 -8.32 7.52
CA LYS A 162 1.30 -7.09 7.44
C LYS A 162 2.63 -7.20 8.18
N ALA A 163 2.67 -7.89 9.32
CA ALA A 163 3.94 -8.21 9.98
C ALA A 163 4.85 -9.07 9.09
N ALA A 164 4.29 -10.07 8.43
CA ALA A 164 5.01 -10.90 7.48
C ALA A 164 5.47 -10.11 6.24
N LEU A 165 4.62 -9.23 5.69
CA LEU A 165 4.94 -8.36 4.57
C LEU A 165 6.10 -7.42 4.88
N GLU A 166 6.12 -6.80 6.06
CA GLU A 166 7.25 -5.96 6.49
C GLU A 166 8.54 -6.77 6.63
N SER A 167 8.45 -8.05 7.04
CA SER A 167 9.59 -8.96 7.00
C SER A 167 10.03 -9.26 5.57
N THR A 168 9.09 -9.59 4.69
CA THR A 168 9.34 -9.82 3.26
C THR A 168 10.09 -8.65 2.63
N VAL A 169 9.70 -7.41 2.93
CA VAL A 169 10.39 -6.20 2.47
C VAL A 169 11.87 -6.19 2.84
N ARG A 170 12.21 -6.54 4.10
CA ARG A 170 13.61 -6.60 4.55
C ARG A 170 14.41 -7.67 3.82
N TYR A 171 13.84 -8.86 3.62
CA TYR A 171 14.53 -9.95 2.93
C TYR A 171 14.70 -9.64 1.43
N MET A 172 13.65 -9.15 0.77
CA MET A 172 13.73 -8.74 -0.63
C MET A 172 14.71 -7.59 -0.84
N ALA A 173 14.81 -6.64 0.09
CA ALA A 173 15.80 -5.56 0.03
C ALA A 173 17.24 -6.08 0.02
N VAL A 174 17.55 -7.14 0.77
CA VAL A 174 18.89 -7.77 0.78
C VAL A 174 19.18 -8.47 -0.54
N ASP A 175 18.21 -9.16 -1.11
CA ASP A 175 18.40 -9.91 -2.36
C ASP A 175 18.46 -9.02 -3.59
N LEU A 176 17.54 -8.05 -3.69
CA LEU A 176 17.46 -7.12 -4.81
C LEU A 176 18.48 -5.98 -4.71
N GLY A 177 18.91 -5.62 -3.48
CA GLY A 177 19.94 -4.62 -3.26
C GLY A 177 21.29 -4.96 -3.90
N LYS A 178 21.61 -6.25 -4.07
CA LYS A 178 22.81 -6.72 -4.80
C LYS A 178 22.80 -6.30 -6.28
N LYS A 179 21.63 -5.97 -6.82
CA LYS A 179 21.42 -5.52 -8.20
C LYS A 179 21.29 -4.00 -8.32
N GLY A 180 21.26 -3.27 -7.20
CA GLY A 180 20.99 -1.83 -7.16
C GLY A 180 19.53 -1.45 -6.89
N GLN A 181 18.63 -2.43 -6.76
CA GLN A 181 17.20 -2.22 -6.59
C GLN A 181 16.81 -2.03 -5.12
N ARG A 182 15.74 -1.27 -4.87
CA ARG A 182 15.27 -0.92 -3.53
C ARG A 182 13.90 -1.51 -3.26
N VAL A 183 13.64 -1.89 -2.01
CA VAL A 183 12.33 -2.41 -1.59
C VAL A 183 11.92 -1.74 -0.29
N ASN A 184 10.78 -1.08 -0.26
CA ASN A 184 10.29 -0.41 0.96
C ASN A 184 8.79 -0.66 1.16
N ALA A 185 8.30 -0.35 2.36
CA ALA A 185 6.88 -0.26 2.65
C ALA A 185 6.50 1.14 3.14
N ILE A 186 5.27 1.56 2.84
CA ILE A 186 4.62 2.64 3.60
C ILE A 186 3.62 2.04 4.57
N SER A 187 3.75 2.37 5.86
CA SER A 187 2.72 2.13 6.86
C SER A 187 1.82 3.36 6.95
N ALA A 188 0.73 3.35 6.18
CA ALA A 188 -0.19 4.47 6.11
C ALA A 188 -1.15 4.49 7.31
N GLY A 189 -1.53 5.68 7.77
CA GLY A 189 -2.66 5.84 8.68
C GLY A 189 -3.99 5.43 8.02
N PRO A 190 -5.08 5.33 8.79
CA PRO A 190 -6.38 4.92 8.24
C PRO A 190 -6.90 5.95 7.23
N ILE A 191 -7.27 5.47 6.04
CA ILE A 191 -7.86 6.25 4.95
C ILE A 191 -9.14 5.57 4.48
N LYS A 192 -10.19 6.34 4.19
CA LYS A 192 -11.46 5.82 3.68
C LYS A 192 -11.34 5.40 2.21
N THR A 193 -10.97 4.13 1.99
CA THR A 193 -10.87 3.48 0.68
C THR A 193 -12.04 2.51 0.44
N LEU A 194 -12.12 1.90 -0.75
CA LEU A 194 -13.09 0.84 -1.02
C LEU A 194 -12.91 -0.38 -0.09
N ALA A 195 -11.66 -0.80 0.13
CA ALA A 195 -11.34 -1.92 1.02
C ALA A 195 -11.71 -1.60 2.48
N ALA A 196 -11.46 -0.37 2.92
CA ALA A 196 -11.78 0.07 4.27
C ALA A 196 -13.29 0.06 4.57
N ALA A 197 -14.14 0.21 3.55
CA ALA A 197 -15.60 0.13 3.72
C ALA A 197 -16.08 -1.28 4.11
N GLY A 198 -15.26 -2.32 3.92
CA GLY A 198 -15.55 -3.69 4.33
C GLY A 198 -15.19 -4.01 5.79
N ILE A 199 -14.45 -3.13 6.47
CA ILE A 199 -14.04 -3.31 7.87
C ILE A 199 -15.11 -2.76 8.80
N GLY A 200 -15.59 -3.59 9.73
CA GLY A 200 -16.54 -3.18 10.77
C GLY A 200 -15.97 -2.05 11.65
N ASP A 201 -16.80 -1.04 11.95
CA ASP A 201 -16.44 0.11 12.78
C ASP A 201 -15.22 0.91 12.31
N PHE A 202 -14.91 0.91 11.00
CA PHE A 202 -13.80 1.69 10.45
C PHE A 202 -13.91 3.21 10.74
N SER A 203 -15.13 3.73 10.88
CA SER A 203 -15.36 5.12 11.32
C SER A 203 -14.78 5.40 12.71
N GLN A 204 -14.83 4.43 13.63
CA GLN A 204 -14.22 4.57 14.96
C GLN A 204 -12.70 4.59 14.86
N ILE A 205 -12.10 3.73 14.02
CA ILE A 205 -10.64 3.74 13.78
C ILE A 205 -10.20 5.11 13.23
N LEU A 206 -10.93 5.67 12.26
CA LEU A 206 -10.66 7.01 11.74
C LEU A 206 -10.79 8.09 12.80
N LYS A 207 -11.82 8.04 13.64
CA LYS A 207 -12.02 9.04 14.69
C LYS A 207 -10.97 8.93 15.78
N TRP A 208 -10.62 7.70 16.16
CA TRP A 208 -9.59 7.41 17.14
C TRP A 208 -8.24 7.96 16.67
N ASN A 209 -7.86 7.70 15.42
CA ASN A 209 -6.63 8.21 14.84
C ASN A 209 -6.63 9.74 14.74
N GLU A 210 -7.74 10.35 14.29
CA GLU A 210 -7.89 11.82 14.25
C GLU A 210 -7.71 12.45 15.63
N THR A 211 -8.35 11.91 16.66
CA THR A 211 -8.30 12.47 18.02
C THR A 211 -6.94 12.26 18.68
N ASN A 212 -6.31 11.09 18.47
CA ASN A 212 -5.13 10.69 19.23
C ASN A 212 -3.81 10.95 18.51
N SER A 213 -3.78 11.04 17.17
CA SER A 213 -2.53 11.31 16.45
C SER A 213 -1.91 12.66 16.86
N PRO A 214 -0.56 12.79 16.87
CA PRO A 214 0.12 14.05 17.14
C PRO A 214 -0.36 15.22 16.27
N LEU A 215 -0.62 15.00 14.98
CA LEU A 215 -1.12 16.06 14.09
C LEU A 215 -2.64 16.27 14.16
N LYS A 216 -3.35 15.55 15.03
CA LYS A 216 -4.80 15.68 15.29
C LYS A 216 -5.68 15.62 14.04
N ARG A 217 -5.26 14.80 13.06
CA ARG A 217 -5.94 14.65 11.77
C ARG A 217 -5.62 13.30 11.12
N ASN A 218 -6.53 12.81 10.30
CA ASN A 218 -6.23 11.68 9.43
C ASN A 218 -5.33 12.11 8.27
N VAL A 219 -4.57 11.15 7.74
CA VAL A 219 -3.77 11.34 6.52
C VAL A 219 -4.66 11.28 5.28
N THR A 220 -4.19 11.86 4.19
CA THR A 220 -4.86 11.81 2.88
C THR A 220 -4.12 10.92 1.90
N ILE A 221 -4.80 10.48 0.83
CA ILE A 221 -4.13 9.75 -0.26
C ILE A 221 -3.04 10.59 -0.94
N ASP A 222 -3.16 11.93 -0.96
CA ASP A 222 -2.12 12.81 -1.51
C ASP A 222 -0.86 12.80 -0.62
N GLN A 223 -1.01 12.78 0.71
CA GLN A 223 0.13 12.72 1.65
C GLN A 223 0.86 11.39 1.56
N VAL A 224 0.10 10.29 1.47
CA VAL A 224 0.67 8.95 1.22
C VAL A 224 1.31 8.90 -0.17
N GLY A 225 0.66 9.47 -1.18
CA GLY A 225 1.16 9.54 -2.55
C GLY A 225 2.50 10.28 -2.66
N ASN A 226 2.63 11.44 -2.01
CA ASN A 226 3.87 12.20 -1.98
C ASN A 226 5.01 11.44 -1.30
N SER A 227 4.72 10.73 -0.20
CA SER A 227 5.71 9.91 0.50
C SER A 227 6.13 8.69 -0.33
N ALA A 228 5.20 8.11 -1.08
CA ALA A 228 5.48 7.04 -2.04
C ALA A 228 6.35 7.55 -3.19
N MET A 229 6.00 8.68 -3.80
CA MET A 229 6.80 9.31 -4.85
C MET A 229 8.24 9.57 -4.37
N TYR A 230 8.42 10.06 -3.14
CA TYR A 230 9.75 10.17 -2.51
C TYR A 230 10.48 8.82 -2.54
N LEU A 231 9.88 7.76 -1.98
CA LEU A 231 10.48 6.43 -1.91
C LEU A 231 10.75 5.81 -3.29
N LEU A 232 9.93 6.11 -4.30
CA LEU A 232 10.06 5.59 -5.66
C LEU A 232 11.10 6.36 -6.50
N SER A 233 11.43 7.59 -6.11
CA SER A 233 12.36 8.48 -6.82
C SER A 233 13.83 8.33 -6.37
N ASP A 234 14.73 8.99 -7.07
CA ASP A 234 16.17 9.04 -6.72
C ASP A 234 16.43 9.79 -5.40
N LEU A 235 15.46 10.57 -4.90
CA LEU A 235 15.52 11.23 -3.59
C LEU A 235 15.69 10.23 -2.44
N ALA A 236 15.22 8.99 -2.62
CA ALA A 236 15.31 7.92 -1.65
C ALA A 236 16.31 6.82 -2.07
N SER A 237 17.27 7.13 -2.94
CA SER A 237 18.29 6.18 -3.42
C SER A 237 19.09 5.50 -2.30
N GLY A 238 19.20 6.13 -1.13
CA GLY A 238 19.82 5.56 0.08
C GLY A 238 18.88 4.79 1.02
N VAL A 239 17.61 4.59 0.66
CA VAL A 239 16.58 3.99 1.54
C VAL A 239 16.06 2.68 0.94
N THR A 240 16.28 1.57 1.66
CA THR A 240 15.79 0.23 1.33
C THR A 240 15.55 -0.58 2.60
N GLY A 241 14.62 -1.53 2.57
CA GLY A 241 14.21 -2.35 3.71
C GLY A 241 13.37 -1.63 4.76
N GLU A 242 12.96 -0.39 4.48
CA GLU A 242 12.35 0.51 5.46
C GLU A 242 10.82 0.40 5.50
N VAL A 243 10.26 0.59 6.70
CA VAL A 243 8.81 0.76 6.90
C VAL A 243 8.53 2.22 7.23
N HIS A 244 8.18 3.00 6.22
CA HIS A 244 7.98 4.44 6.35
C HIS A 244 6.57 4.77 6.85
N TYR A 245 6.44 5.32 8.06
CA TYR A 245 5.15 5.69 8.63
C TYR A 245 4.61 7.00 8.05
N VAL A 246 3.38 6.94 7.52
CA VAL A 246 2.64 8.10 7.02
C VAL A 246 1.25 8.09 7.65
N ASP A 247 1.19 8.42 8.94
CA ASP A 247 0.04 8.17 9.80
C ASP A 247 -0.28 9.35 10.76
N SER A 248 0.15 10.56 10.39
CA SER A 248 0.05 11.75 11.25
C SER A 248 0.80 11.60 12.58
N GLY A 249 1.78 10.69 12.64
CA GLY A 249 2.58 10.39 13.83
C GLY A 249 1.91 9.39 14.79
N TYR A 250 0.80 8.75 14.42
CA TYR A 250 0.04 7.90 15.34
C TYR A 250 0.86 6.73 15.92
N ASN A 251 1.80 6.17 15.16
CA ASN A 251 2.66 5.06 15.61
C ASN A 251 3.46 5.35 16.89
N VAL A 252 3.74 6.61 17.22
CA VAL A 252 4.51 6.98 18.42
C VAL A 252 3.67 6.94 19.70
N MET A 253 2.35 6.84 19.58
CA MET A 253 1.43 6.92 20.72
C MET A 253 1.54 5.67 21.61
N GLY A 254 1.99 5.86 22.85
CA GLY A 254 2.01 4.81 23.89
C GLY A 254 0.71 4.69 24.69
N MET A 255 -0.16 5.70 24.62
CA MET A 255 -1.48 5.77 25.24
C MET A 255 -2.37 6.77 24.46
N ALA A 256 -3.66 6.88 24.83
CA ALA A 256 -4.53 7.90 24.26
C ALA A 256 -3.98 9.31 24.52
N ALA A 257 -4.18 10.22 23.57
CA ALA A 257 -3.73 11.59 23.72
C ALA A 257 -4.51 12.31 24.82
N VAL A 258 -3.88 13.32 25.42
CA VAL A 258 -4.44 14.07 26.53
C VAL A 258 -4.48 15.55 26.23
N GLU A 259 -5.39 16.25 26.90
CA GLU A 259 -5.45 17.72 26.95
C GLU A 259 -5.70 18.19 28.39
N SER A 260 -5.62 19.50 28.61
CA SER A 260 -5.95 20.10 29.91
C SER A 260 -7.38 20.61 29.87
N ASN A 261 -8.21 20.22 30.84
CA ASN A 261 -9.56 20.77 30.98
C ASN A 261 -9.53 22.18 31.61
N ASP A 262 -10.71 22.78 31.79
CA ASP A 262 -10.86 24.12 32.39
C ASP A 262 -10.32 24.23 33.84
N GLU A 263 -10.20 23.10 34.54
CA GLU A 263 -9.61 23.01 35.88
C GLU A 263 -8.08 22.77 35.85
N GLY A 264 -7.46 22.73 34.66
CA GLY A 264 -6.03 22.44 34.47
C GLY A 264 -5.65 20.97 34.70
N LYS A 265 -6.62 20.05 34.80
CA LYS A 265 -6.38 18.61 34.96
C LYS A 265 -6.17 17.95 33.60
N THR A 266 -5.25 16.99 33.57
CA THR A 266 -5.03 16.13 32.41
C THR A 266 -6.22 15.18 32.22
N VAL A 267 -6.85 15.24 31.05
CA VAL A 267 -7.97 14.37 30.64
C VAL A 267 -7.67 13.78 29.26
N LEU A 268 -8.27 12.63 28.93
CA LEU A 268 -8.11 12.04 27.61
C LEU A 268 -8.83 12.91 26.57
N SER A 269 -8.15 13.23 25.46
CA SER A 269 -8.75 14.01 24.36
C SER A 269 -9.96 13.32 23.71
N TRP A 270 -10.11 12.02 23.96
CA TRP A 270 -11.27 11.25 23.54
C TRP A 270 -12.53 11.59 24.34
N ASP A 271 -12.39 11.91 25.62
CA ASP A 271 -13.53 12.10 26.54
C ASP A 271 -14.07 13.54 26.52
N VAL A 272 -13.35 14.47 25.87
CA VAL A 272 -13.70 15.91 25.82
C VAL A 272 -14.47 16.27 24.54
N LYS A 273 -14.55 15.36 23.56
CA LYS A 273 -15.20 15.58 22.26
C LYS A 273 -16.60 14.97 22.15
#